data_AF-A0A7I4YRW1-F1
#
_entry.id   AF-A0A7I4YRW1-F1
#
_cell.length_a   1.000
_cell.length_b   1.000
_cell.length_c   1.000
_cell.angle_alpha   90.00
_cell.angle_beta   90.00
_cell.angle_gamma   90.00
#
_symmetry.space_group_name_H-M   'P 1'
#
loop_
_entity.id
_entity.type
_entity.pdbx_description
1 polymer ?
#
loop_
_entity_poly.entity_id
_entity_poly.type
_entity_poly.pdbx_seq_one_letter_code
_entity_poly.pdbx_strand_id
1 'polypeptide(L)'
;MDGCESGRVMEILKVAHKYGFDELVKALAGYLKTILDSNNVCEILNFSRLYPLGDLTLGCISFTERNTQQVFASQGFLQLPANAVSLLLSPYRFHGCAMTVFRAIREWIIAHKDSKMNTEQMVKTCVPLSRISRQDLLEEVRQSGLLTADSILDAIRKQENDMKKNDSRDDVQRLELQVKLALIRQKWKAPIPFRF
;
A
#
# COMPACT_ATOMS: atom_id res chain seq x y z
N MET A 1 4.72 -28.42 -6.31
CA MET A 1 5.05 -28.52 -7.76
C MET A 1 4.22 -27.50 -8.55
N ASP A 2 3.84 -26.38 -7.93
CA ASP A 2 2.58 -25.69 -8.30
C ASP A 2 2.84 -24.45 -9.18
N GLY A 3 4.11 -24.07 -9.36
CA GLY A 3 4.52 -23.00 -10.28
C GLY A 3 4.26 -23.33 -11.76
N CYS A 4 4.22 -24.62 -12.13
CA CYS A 4 4.03 -25.02 -13.52
C CYS A 4 2.58 -24.82 -14.02
N GLU A 5 1.60 -24.92 -13.12
CA GLU A 5 0.18 -24.80 -13.48
C GLU A 5 -0.22 -23.36 -13.77
N SER A 6 0.15 -22.44 -12.87
CA SER A 6 -0.10 -20.99 -13.07
C SER A 6 0.57 -20.47 -14.35
N GLY A 7 1.79 -20.90 -14.66
CA GLY A 7 2.49 -20.57 -15.92
C GLY A 7 1.71 -20.97 -17.17
N ARG A 8 1.18 -22.20 -17.23
CA ARG A 8 0.36 -22.65 -18.37
C ARG A 8 -0.91 -21.84 -18.53
N VAL A 9 -1.59 -21.52 -17.43
CA VAL A 9 -2.79 -20.69 -17.45
C VAL A 9 -2.49 -19.29 -17.97
N MET A 10 -1.36 -18.70 -17.55
CA MET A 10 -0.91 -17.41 -18.06
C MET A 10 -0.67 -17.47 -19.58
N GLU A 11 0.01 -18.50 -20.10
CA GLU A 11 0.21 -18.66 -21.55
C GLU A 11 -1.11 -18.77 -22.33
N ILE A 12 -2.06 -19.57 -21.84
CA ILE A 12 -3.40 -19.66 -22.46
C ILE A 12 -4.10 -18.30 -22.42
N LEU A 13 -3.98 -17.56 -21.31
CA LEU A 13 -4.55 -16.22 -21.19
C LEU A 13 -3.94 -15.26 -22.22
N LYS A 14 -2.61 -15.28 -22.44
CA LYS A 14 -1.97 -14.45 -23.48
C LYS A 14 -2.60 -14.69 -24.84
N VAL A 15 -2.80 -15.96 -25.20
CA VAL A 15 -3.39 -16.38 -26.47
C VAL A 15 -4.86 -15.96 -26.55
N ALA A 16 -5.64 -16.19 -25.49
CA ALA A 16 -7.04 -15.79 -25.40
C ALA A 16 -7.22 -14.28 -25.58
N HIS A 17 -6.38 -13.47 -24.92
CA HIS A 17 -6.36 -12.03 -25.06
C HIS A 17 -5.96 -11.61 -26.49
N LYS A 18 -4.96 -12.25 -27.09
CA LYS A 18 -4.52 -11.96 -28.47
C LYS A 18 -5.62 -12.15 -29.50
N TYR A 19 -6.49 -13.15 -29.31
CA TYR A 19 -7.58 -13.47 -30.22
C TYR A 19 -8.94 -12.88 -29.80
N GLY A 20 -9.00 -12.07 -28.73
CA GLY A 20 -10.22 -11.38 -28.30
C GLY A 20 -11.26 -12.26 -27.60
N PHE A 21 -10.84 -13.37 -26.96
CA PHE A 21 -11.73 -14.23 -26.18
C PHE A 21 -11.93 -13.70 -24.76
N ASP A 22 -12.68 -12.60 -24.61
CA ASP A 22 -12.80 -11.87 -23.34
C ASP A 22 -13.38 -12.70 -22.17
N GLU A 23 -14.40 -13.52 -22.43
CA GLU A 23 -15.00 -14.37 -21.40
C GLU A 23 -14.01 -15.45 -20.91
N LEU A 24 -13.19 -15.98 -21.80
CA LEU A 24 -12.12 -16.91 -21.43
C LEU A 24 -11.04 -16.20 -20.61
N VAL A 25 -10.64 -14.98 -21.01
CA VAL A 25 -9.69 -14.17 -20.25
C VAL A 25 -10.20 -13.91 -18.83
N LYS A 26 -11.47 -13.54 -18.67
CA LYS A 26 -12.09 -13.34 -17.35
C LYS A 26 -12.11 -14.62 -16.52
N ALA A 27 -12.49 -15.76 -17.11
CA ALA A 27 -12.53 -17.04 -16.41
C ALA A 27 -11.12 -17.48 -15.96
N LEU A 28 -10.11 -17.35 -16.82
CA LEU A 28 -8.72 -17.68 -16.49
C LEU A 28 -8.15 -16.74 -15.43
N ALA A 29 -8.43 -15.44 -15.50
CA ALA A 29 -8.04 -14.48 -14.47
C ALA A 29 -8.72 -14.79 -13.12
N GLY A 30 -9.99 -15.19 -13.14
CA GLY A 30 -10.72 -15.67 -11.96
C GLY A 30 -10.07 -16.90 -11.35
N TYR A 31 -9.69 -17.88 -12.17
CA TYR A 31 -8.97 -19.07 -11.72
C TYR A 31 -7.61 -18.73 -11.10
N LEU A 32 -6.80 -17.89 -11.77
CA LEU A 32 -5.51 -17.41 -11.22
C LEU A 32 -5.69 -16.79 -9.83
N LYS A 33 -6.77 -16.06 -9.60
CA LYS A 33 -7.09 -15.46 -8.30
C LYS A 33 -7.39 -16.50 -7.21
N THR A 34 -7.95 -17.66 -7.57
CA THR A 34 -8.26 -18.74 -6.62
C THR A 34 -7.04 -19.56 -6.21
N ILE A 35 -6.01 -19.61 -7.05
CA ILE A 35 -4.78 -20.39 -6.81
C ILE A 35 -3.60 -19.54 -6.30
N LEU A 36 -3.86 -18.29 -5.89
CA LEU A 36 -2.82 -17.39 -5.39
C LEU A 36 -2.13 -17.98 -4.15
N ASP A 37 -0.80 -17.99 -4.20
CA ASP A 37 0.09 -18.41 -3.12
C ASP A 37 1.30 -17.47 -3.06
N SER A 38 1.98 -17.46 -1.92
CA SER A 38 3.25 -16.78 -1.66
C SER A 38 4.32 -17.01 -2.74
N ASN A 39 4.34 -18.20 -3.36
CA ASN A 39 5.31 -18.56 -4.39
C ASN A 39 4.97 -18.01 -5.79
N ASN A 40 3.68 -17.86 -6.12
CA ASN A 40 3.23 -17.50 -7.47
C ASN A 40 2.70 -16.07 -7.57
N VAL A 41 2.32 -15.43 -6.46
CA VAL A 41 1.65 -14.12 -6.45
C VAL A 41 2.50 -13.03 -7.11
N CYS A 42 3.83 -13.08 -6.96
CA CYS A 42 4.71 -12.10 -7.59
C CYS A 42 4.74 -12.24 -9.11
N GLU A 43 4.79 -13.48 -9.61
CA GLU A 43 4.77 -13.75 -11.05
C GLU A 43 3.41 -13.36 -11.66
N ILE A 44 2.31 -13.77 -11.02
CA ILE A 44 0.94 -13.46 -11.45
C ILE A 44 0.67 -11.95 -11.37
N LEU A 45 1.18 -11.25 -10.34
CA LEU A 45 1.11 -9.79 -10.25
C LEU A 45 1.83 -9.16 -11.43
N ASN A 46 3.06 -9.57 -11.71
CA ASN A 46 3.81 -9.00 -12.83
C ASN A 46 3.10 -9.23 -14.16
N PHE A 47 2.55 -10.43 -14.35
CA PHE A 47 1.75 -10.79 -15.52
C PHE A 47 0.47 -9.95 -15.65
N SER A 48 -0.32 -9.86 -14.58
CA SER A 48 -1.61 -9.15 -14.57
C SER A 48 -1.50 -7.67 -14.92
N ARG A 49 -0.32 -7.07 -14.72
CA ARG A 49 -0.01 -5.68 -15.08
C ARG A 49 0.25 -5.46 -16.57
N LEU A 50 0.60 -6.52 -17.31
CA LEU A 50 0.87 -6.46 -18.76
C LEU A 50 -0.43 -6.53 -19.59
N TYR A 51 -1.55 -6.86 -18.96
CA TYR A 51 -2.86 -7.03 -19.56
C TYR A 51 -3.91 -6.18 -18.81
N PRO A 52 -5.09 -5.90 -19.37
CA PRO A 52 -6.15 -5.15 -18.68
C PRO A 52 -6.87 -6.01 -17.61
N LEU A 53 -6.12 -6.60 -16.68
CA LEU A 53 -6.60 -7.52 -15.65
C LEU A 53 -6.63 -6.85 -14.26
N GLY A 54 -7.37 -5.75 -14.15
CA GLY A 54 -7.45 -4.95 -12.92
C GLY A 54 -7.89 -5.76 -11.69
N ASP A 55 -8.91 -6.60 -11.83
CA ASP A 55 -9.45 -7.40 -10.71
C ASP A 55 -8.49 -8.47 -10.19
N LEU A 56 -7.66 -9.02 -11.08
CA LEU A 56 -6.59 -9.95 -10.71
C LEU A 56 -5.44 -9.21 -10.03
N THR A 57 -5.06 -8.04 -10.56
CA THR A 57 -4.03 -7.18 -9.96
C THR A 57 -4.41 -6.80 -8.52
N LEU A 58 -5.66 -6.36 -8.32
CA LEU A 58 -6.20 -6.07 -6.98
C LEU A 58 -6.20 -7.32 -6.09
N GLY A 59 -6.57 -8.48 -6.64
CA GLY A 59 -6.51 -9.75 -5.93
C GLY A 59 -5.10 -10.09 -5.41
N CYS A 60 -4.09 -9.88 -6.25
CA CYS A 60 -2.69 -10.11 -5.88
C CYS A 60 -2.21 -9.15 -4.78
N ILE A 61 -2.59 -7.88 -4.85
CA ILE A 61 -2.28 -6.87 -3.83
C ILE A 61 -2.93 -7.27 -2.49
N SER A 62 -4.24 -7.56 -2.49
CA SER A 62 -4.95 -7.97 -1.27
C SER A 62 -4.45 -9.30 -0.70
N PHE A 63 -3.95 -10.23 -1.53
CA PHE A 63 -3.29 -11.43 -1.05
C PHE A 63 -1.95 -11.09 -0.36
N THR A 64 -1.17 -10.19 -0.97
CA THR A 64 0.13 -9.77 -0.42
C THR A 64 -0.02 -9.03 0.89
N GLU A 65 -1.02 -8.17 1.04
CA GLU A 65 -1.32 -7.48 2.30
C GLU A 65 -1.55 -8.47 3.44
N ARG A 66 -2.29 -9.55 3.18
CA ARG A 66 -2.58 -10.61 4.15
C ARG A 66 -1.38 -11.49 4.47
N ASN A 67 -0.48 -11.70 3.50
CA ASN A 67 0.66 -12.62 3.60
C ASN A 67 2.02 -11.89 3.50
N THR A 68 2.08 -10.67 4.02
CA THR A 68 3.20 -9.74 3.82
C THR A 68 4.58 -10.36 4.10
N GLN A 69 4.72 -11.05 5.24
CA GLN A 69 6.01 -11.62 5.66
C GLN A 69 6.51 -12.71 4.70
N GLN A 70 5.62 -13.59 4.25
CA GLN A 70 5.97 -14.69 3.34
C GLN A 70 6.30 -14.16 1.95
N VAL A 71 5.50 -13.23 1.44
CA VAL A 71 5.69 -12.66 0.10
C VAL A 71 6.97 -11.84 0.02
N PHE A 72 7.26 -10.99 1.01
CA PHE A 72 8.48 -10.16 0.99
C PHE A 72 9.76 -10.96 1.23
N ALA A 73 9.68 -12.13 1.87
CA ALA A 73 10.79 -13.07 1.99
C ALA A 73 10.96 -13.97 0.75
N SER A 74 10.00 -13.97 -0.18
CA SER A 74 10.04 -14.83 -1.36
C SER A 74 11.07 -14.35 -2.38
N GLN A 75 11.65 -15.31 -3.11
CA GLN A 75 12.51 -15.01 -4.26
C GLN A 75 11.74 -14.30 -5.38
N GLY A 76 10.44 -14.59 -5.52
CA GLY A 76 9.58 -13.93 -6.50
C GLY A 76 9.51 -12.41 -6.31
N PHE A 77 9.46 -11.94 -5.06
CA PHE A 77 9.46 -10.52 -4.76
C PHE A 77 10.80 -9.85 -5.15
N LEU A 78 11.92 -10.49 -4.84
CA LEU A 78 13.26 -10.00 -5.19
C LEU A 78 13.54 -9.98 -6.70
N GLN A 79 12.73 -10.65 -7.51
CA GLN A 79 12.85 -10.66 -8.97
C GLN A 79 11.85 -9.72 -9.67
N LEU A 80 10.96 -9.07 -8.91
CA LEU A 80 9.99 -8.15 -9.48
C LEU A 80 10.68 -6.93 -10.10
N PRO A 81 10.21 -6.45 -11.27
CA PRO A 81 10.68 -5.19 -11.83
C PRO A 81 10.24 -4.01 -10.97
N ALA A 82 10.98 -2.90 -11.04
CA ALA A 82 10.73 -1.69 -10.23
C ALA A 82 9.27 -1.23 -10.26
N ASN A 83 8.66 -1.23 -11.44
CA ASN A 83 7.27 -0.81 -11.61
C ASN A 83 6.24 -1.74 -10.93
N ALA A 84 6.54 -3.04 -10.79
CA ALA A 84 5.69 -3.98 -10.04
C ALA A 84 5.83 -3.74 -8.54
N VAL A 85 7.05 -3.51 -8.06
CA VAL A 85 7.30 -3.20 -6.65
C VAL A 85 6.66 -1.89 -6.23
N SER A 86 6.76 -0.83 -7.03
CA SER A 86 6.09 0.45 -6.75
C SER A 86 4.57 0.32 -6.66
N LEU A 87 3.98 -0.55 -7.49
CA LEU A 87 2.55 -0.81 -7.45
C LEU A 87 2.17 -1.60 -6.18
N LEU A 88 2.94 -2.64 -5.86
CA LEU A 88 2.69 -3.52 -4.73
C LEU A 88 2.85 -2.80 -3.39
N LEU A 89 3.88 -1.97 -3.27
CA LEU A 89 4.21 -1.22 -2.06
C LEU A 89 3.61 0.19 -2.06
N SER A 90 2.61 0.47 -2.89
CA SER A 90 2.05 1.82 -2.97
C SER A 90 1.51 2.28 -1.60
N PRO A 91 1.99 3.40 -1.02
CA PRO A 91 1.64 3.85 0.34
C PRO A 91 0.15 4.11 0.57
N TYR A 92 -0.59 4.40 -0.50
CA TYR A 92 -2.02 4.69 -0.45
C TYR A 92 -2.88 3.42 -0.38
N ARG A 93 -2.32 2.27 -0.79
CA ARG A 93 -3.05 1.00 -0.84
C ARG A 93 -2.57 0.04 0.22
N PHE A 94 -1.27 -0.02 0.44
CA PHE A 94 -0.69 -0.98 1.36
C PHE A 94 -0.94 -0.59 2.83
N HIS A 95 -1.80 -1.36 3.50
CA HIS A 95 -2.16 -1.15 4.91
C HIS A 95 -1.14 -1.71 5.92
N GLY A 96 -0.04 -2.32 5.48
CA GLY A 96 0.94 -2.95 6.38
C GLY A 96 1.83 -1.96 7.13
N CYS A 97 2.67 -2.51 8.02
CA CYS A 97 3.61 -1.72 8.82
C CYS A 97 4.65 -1.03 7.91
N ALA A 98 4.79 0.29 8.05
CA ALA A 98 5.71 1.10 7.25
C ALA A 98 7.17 0.59 7.36
N MET A 99 7.55 0.05 8.53
CA MET A 99 8.85 -0.58 8.74
C MET A 99 9.03 -1.86 7.92
N THR A 100 8.01 -2.71 7.86
CA THR A 100 8.06 -3.95 7.07
C THR A 100 8.23 -3.64 5.58
N VAL A 101 7.54 -2.61 5.08
CA VAL A 101 7.70 -2.12 3.70
C VAL A 101 9.12 -1.58 3.48
N PHE A 102 9.64 -0.80 4.43
CA PHE A 102 11.00 -0.27 4.36
C PHE A 102 12.05 -1.38 4.29
N ARG A 103 11.95 -2.41 5.14
CA ARG A 103 12.84 -3.57 5.11
C ARG A 103 12.75 -4.32 3.78
N ALA A 104 11.54 -4.55 3.28
CA ALA A 104 11.33 -5.23 2.00
C ALA A 104 11.94 -4.45 0.83
N ILE A 105 11.72 -3.13 0.74
CA ILE A 105 12.32 -2.33 -0.34
C ILE A 105 13.84 -2.26 -0.19
N ARG A 106 14.38 -2.25 1.03
CA ARG A 106 15.83 -2.30 1.28
C ARG A 106 16.44 -3.58 0.70
N GLU A 107 15.87 -4.74 1.03
CA GLU A 107 16.36 -6.03 0.51
C GLU A 107 16.21 -6.10 -1.02
N TRP A 108 15.12 -5.58 -1.58
CA TRP A 108 14.93 -5.52 -3.03
C TRP A 108 15.96 -4.62 -3.72
N ILE A 109 16.30 -3.46 -3.14
CA ILE A 109 17.37 -2.57 -3.64
C ILE A 109 18.73 -3.28 -3.57
N ILE A 110 19.00 -4.01 -2.48
CA ILE A 110 20.25 -4.77 -2.32
C ILE A 110 20.39 -5.83 -3.41
N ALA A 111 19.29 -6.48 -3.79
CA ALA A 111 19.26 -7.46 -4.89
C ALA A 111 19.45 -6.81 -6.28
N HIS A 112 19.14 -5.51 -6.43
CA HIS A 112 19.20 -4.77 -7.69
C HIS A 112 20.28 -3.67 -7.72
N LYS A 113 21.39 -3.85 -6.98
CA LYS A 113 22.46 -2.86 -6.85
C LYS A 113 23.06 -2.37 -8.17
N ASP A 114 23.03 -3.19 -9.21
CA ASP A 114 23.57 -2.85 -10.53
C ASP A 114 22.61 -2.00 -11.39
N SER A 115 21.37 -1.80 -10.93
CA SER A 115 20.38 -0.99 -11.63
C SER A 115 20.68 0.49 -11.45
N LYS A 116 20.70 1.27 -12.55
CA LYS A 116 20.86 2.73 -12.55
C LYS A 116 19.67 3.49 -11.94
N MET A 117 18.83 2.83 -11.16
CA MET A 117 17.62 3.46 -10.61
C MET A 117 17.96 4.42 -9.47
N ASN A 118 17.15 5.46 -9.33
CA ASN A 118 17.22 6.34 -8.17
C ASN A 118 16.60 5.63 -6.95
N THR A 119 17.45 5.02 -6.12
CA THR A 119 17.07 4.28 -4.90
C THR A 119 16.30 5.16 -3.92
N GLU A 120 16.74 6.39 -3.73
CA GLU A 120 16.11 7.35 -2.82
C GLU A 120 14.67 7.66 -3.25
N GLN A 121 14.46 7.92 -4.54
CA GLN A 121 13.13 8.19 -5.09
C GLN A 121 12.20 6.98 -4.99
N MET A 122 12.75 5.77 -5.20
CA MET A 122 12.00 4.53 -5.06
C MET A 122 11.49 4.34 -3.63
N VAL A 123 12.36 4.54 -2.63
CA VAL A 123 11.99 4.44 -1.22
C VAL A 123 10.95 5.50 -0.86
N LYS A 124 11.11 6.76 -1.28
CA LYS A 124 10.12 7.83 -1.02
C LYS A 124 8.74 7.53 -1.60
N THR A 125 8.70 6.88 -2.75
CA THR A 125 7.44 6.55 -3.45
C THR A 125 6.73 5.37 -2.81
N CYS A 126 7.47 4.38 -2.30
CA CYS A 126 6.92 3.13 -1.75
C CYS A 126 6.70 3.17 -0.23
N VAL A 127 7.46 3.99 0.49
CA VAL A 127 7.44 3.98 1.96
C VAL A 127 6.90 5.31 2.46
N PRO A 128 5.77 5.33 3.21
CA PRO A 128 5.32 6.52 3.89
C PRO A 128 6.24 6.80 5.09
N LEU A 129 7.37 7.47 4.86
CA LEU A 129 8.40 7.76 5.88
C LEU A 129 7.82 8.47 7.11
N SER A 130 6.79 9.31 6.93
CA SER A 130 6.11 9.98 8.05
C SER A 130 5.32 9.03 8.95
N ARG A 131 5.08 7.78 8.56
CA ARG A 131 4.41 6.77 9.40
C ARG A 131 5.39 5.88 10.18
N ILE A 132 6.70 6.05 9.98
CA ILE A 132 7.74 5.31 10.71
C ILE A 132 8.04 6.02 12.03
N SER A 133 8.34 5.29 13.11
CA SER A 133 8.71 5.91 14.39
C SER A 133 10.00 6.74 14.24
N ARG A 134 10.14 7.81 15.04
CA ARG A 134 11.35 8.65 15.01
C ARG A 134 12.61 7.85 15.37
N GLN A 135 12.46 6.91 16.30
CA GLN A 135 13.56 6.04 16.72
C GLN A 135 14.04 5.18 15.54
N ASP A 136 13.13 4.48 14.85
CA ASP A 136 13.52 3.63 13.75
C ASP A 136 14.03 4.42 12.53
N LEU A 137 13.53 5.65 12.33
CA LEU A 137 14.06 6.57 11.30
C LEU A 137 15.54 6.90 11.55
N LEU A 138 15.93 7.10 12.81
CA LEU A 138 17.28 7.51 13.19
C LEU A 138 18.23 6.33 13.37
N GLU A 139 17.72 5.16 13.75
CA GLU A 139 18.49 3.94 13.91
C GLU A 139 18.56 3.17 12.59
N GLU A 140 17.49 2.49 12.19
CA GLU A 140 17.51 1.56 11.06
C GLU A 140 17.55 2.27 9.70
N VAL A 141 16.71 3.29 9.50
CA VAL A 141 16.57 3.96 8.20
C VAL A 141 17.82 4.78 7.87
N ARG A 142 18.35 5.52 8.84
CA ARG A 142 19.60 6.28 8.68
C ARG A 142 20.81 5.37 8.43
N GLN A 143 20.93 4.25 9.16
CA GLN A 143 22.04 3.30 8.97
C GLN A 143 22.02 2.61 7.61
N SER A 144 20.85 2.49 6.98
CA SER A 144 20.72 1.88 5.65
C SER A 144 21.46 2.65 4.54
N GLY A 145 21.71 3.95 4.73
CA GLY A 145 22.32 4.82 3.70
C GLY A 145 21.47 5.01 2.43
N LEU A 146 20.22 4.53 2.39
CA LEU A 146 19.34 4.62 1.23
C LEU A 146 18.67 6.00 1.06
N LEU A 147 18.70 6.83 2.09
CA LEU A 147 18.03 8.13 2.14
C LEU A 147 19.01 9.20 2.60
N THR A 148 18.87 10.40 2.05
CA THR A 148 19.60 11.59 2.49
C THR A 148 19.13 12.06 3.87
N ALA A 149 20.01 12.74 4.60
CA ALA A 149 19.66 13.32 5.90
C ALA A 149 18.47 14.29 5.80
N ASP A 150 18.41 15.08 4.72
CA ASP A 150 17.30 16.01 4.46
C ASP A 150 15.97 15.29 4.30
N SER A 151 15.95 14.13 3.62
CA SER A 151 14.73 13.34 3.45
C SER A 151 14.19 12.78 4.77
N ILE A 152 15.10 12.40 5.67
CA ILE A 152 14.72 11.95 7.02
C ILE A 152 14.17 13.12 7.83
N LEU A 153 14.81 14.29 7.75
CA LEU A 153 14.34 15.52 8.42
C LEU A 153 12.98 15.98 7.88
N ASP A 154 12.75 15.88 6.57
CA ASP A 154 11.47 16.21 5.95
C ASP A 154 10.35 15.27 6.41
N ALA A 155 10.65 13.97 6.55
CA ALA A 155 9.70 13.02 7.12
C ALA A 155 9.32 13.36 8.57
N ILE A 156 10.30 13.77 9.38
CA ILE A 156 10.11 14.21 10.76
C ILE A 156 9.29 15.50 10.83
N ARG A 157 9.61 16.51 10.01
CA ARG A 157 8.82 17.75 9.91
C ARG A 157 7.38 17.47 9.52
N LYS A 158 7.17 16.52 8.60
CA LYS A 158 5.83 16.11 8.19
C LYS A 158 5.04 15.48 9.34
N GLN A 159 5.67 14.66 10.19
CA GLN A 159 5.04 14.12 11.40
C GLN A 159 4.57 15.21 12.35
N GLU A 160 5.42 16.22 12.61
CA GLU A 160 5.08 17.32 13.50
C GLU A 160 3.92 18.17 12.95
N ASN A 161 3.88 18.40 11.65
CA ASN A 161 2.78 19.09 11.00
C ASN A 161 1.48 18.28 11.02
N ASP A 162 1.55 16.96 10.82
CA ASP A 162 0.40 16.07 10.89
C ASP A 162 -0.19 16.02 12.32
N MET A 163 0.66 16.06 13.35
CA MET A 163 0.24 16.16 14.75
C MET A 163 -0.48 17.47 15.05
N LYS A 164 0.08 18.62 14.62
CA LYS A 164 -0.57 19.94 14.80
C LYS A 164 -1.92 20.03 14.09
N LYS A 165 -2.01 19.43 12.89
CA LYS A 165 -3.25 19.39 12.12
C LYS A 165 -4.33 18.56 12.81
N ASN A 166 -3.95 17.47 13.48
CA ASN A 166 -4.89 16.66 14.23
C ASN A 166 -5.40 17.39 15.48
N ASP A 167 -4.51 18.03 16.23
CA ASP A 167 -4.84 18.85 17.41
C ASP A 167 -5.84 19.97 17.05
N SER A 168 -5.57 20.71 15.95
CA SER A 168 -6.49 21.74 15.45
C SER A 168 -7.86 21.18 15.02
N ARG A 169 -7.90 19.97 14.44
CA ARG A 169 -9.15 19.32 14.03
C ARG A 169 -9.97 18.89 15.25
N ASP A 170 -9.32 18.35 16.28
CA ASP A 170 -9.95 17.91 17.51
C ASP A 170 -10.52 19.12 18.28
N ASP A 171 -9.82 20.25 18.29
CA ASP A 171 -10.30 21.52 18.86
C ASP A 171 -11.54 22.06 18.14
N VAL A 172 -11.54 22.05 16.80
CA VAL A 172 -12.69 22.47 16.00
C VAL A 172 -13.90 21.57 16.30
N GLN A 173 -13.72 20.26 16.36
CA GLN A 173 -14.80 19.32 16.69
C GLN A 173 -15.36 19.54 18.11
N ARG A 174 -14.50 19.84 19.09
CA ARG A 174 -14.93 20.18 20.46
C ARG A 174 -15.78 21.44 20.49
N LEU A 175 -15.35 22.49 19.78
CA LEU A 175 -16.10 23.75 19.69
C LEU A 175 -17.46 23.54 19.02
N GLU A 176 -17.52 22.79 17.92
CA GLU A 176 -18.79 22.46 17.27
C GLU A 176 -19.75 21.71 18.20
N LEU A 177 -19.24 20.76 19.00
CA LEU A 177 -20.04 20.03 19.97
C LEU A 177 -20.60 20.96 21.04
N GLN A 178 -19.78 21.89 21.56
CA GLN A 178 -20.22 22.87 22.54
C GLN A 178 -21.30 23.81 22.00
N VAL A 179 -21.14 24.29 20.75
CA VAL A 179 -22.15 25.13 20.08
C VAL A 179 -23.47 24.36 19.92
N LYS A 180 -23.42 23.10 19.46
CA LYS A 180 -24.62 22.24 19.34
C LYS A 180 -25.32 22.07 20.69
N LEU A 181 -24.57 21.79 21.76
CA LEU A 181 -25.12 21.66 23.11
C LEU A 181 -25.73 22.98 23.62
N ALA A 182 -25.10 24.12 23.33
CA ALA A 182 -25.62 25.44 23.70
C ALA A 182 -26.94 25.76 22.98
N LEU A 183 -27.05 25.45 21.69
CA LEU A 183 -28.28 25.60 20.91
C LEU A 183 -29.39 24.70 21.41
N ILE A 184 -29.08 23.45 21.75
CA ILE A 184 -30.04 22.53 22.40
C ILE A 184 -30.51 23.16 23.72
N ARG A 185 -29.60 23.57 24.61
CA ARG A 185 -29.98 24.21 25.88
C ARG A 185 -30.85 25.45 25.70
N GLN A 186 -30.64 26.26 24.66
CA GLN A 186 -31.53 27.38 24.32
C GLN A 186 -32.91 26.92 23.83
N LYS A 187 -32.95 25.89 22.97
CA LYS A 187 -34.20 25.33 22.43
C LYS A 187 -35.11 24.73 23.51
N TRP A 188 -34.53 24.15 24.57
CA TRP A 188 -35.28 23.60 25.72
C TRP A 188 -35.54 24.62 26.85
N LYS A 189 -35.08 25.87 26.70
CA LYS A 189 -35.36 26.99 27.63
C LYS A 189 -36.62 27.77 27.26
N ALA A 190 -37.26 27.46 26.14
CA ALA A 190 -38.52 28.08 25.76
C ALA A 190 -39.65 27.56 26.67
N PRO A 191 -40.44 28.44 27.32
CA PRO A 191 -41.58 28.01 28.14
C PRO A 191 -42.57 27.23 27.28
N ILE A 192 -42.96 26.04 27.74
CA ILE A 192 -44.07 25.29 27.16
C ILE A 192 -45.31 26.20 27.28
N PRO A 193 -45.98 26.59 26.17
CA PRO A 193 -47.17 27.41 26.28
C PRO A 193 -48.27 26.55 26.91
N PHE A 194 -48.56 26.80 28.19
CA PHE A 194 -49.75 26.30 28.85
C PHE A 194 -50.96 26.93 28.16
N ARG A 195 -51.64 26.15 27.33
CA ARG A 195 -52.97 26.50 26.80
C ARG A 195 -53.99 26.00 27.82
N PHE A 196 -54.69 26.94 28.44
CA PHE A 196 -55.87 26.69 29.29
C PHE A 196 -56.98 26.01 28.50
#